data_AF-A0A7W3MYD2-F1
#
_entry.id   AF-A0A7W3MYD2-F1
#
_cell.length_a   1.000
_cell.length_b   1.000
_cell.length_c   1.000
_cell.angle_alpha   90.00
_cell.angle_beta   90.00
_cell.angle_gamma   90.00
#
_symmetry.space_group_name_H-M   'P 1'
#
loop_
_entity.id
_entity.type
_entity.pdbx_description
1 polymer ?
#
loop_
_entity_poly.entity_id
_entity_poly.type
_entity_poly.pdbx_seq_one_letter_code
_entity_poly.pdbx_strand_id
1 'polypeptide(L)'
;MPVDYKAIYDENIRRYGEDTTHLDLLGRLYSKRTHFIFELIQNAEDAGAKELTFELFDDRLEVRHDGRPFNEADVRGICGVGRSTKSEDLTQIGKFGIGFKSVYAYTRTPRIHSGDEHFRIENYVRPHADEHVPVPSGETLFVFPFDHLELTTDIAAGDISEALDSLNLRTLLFLRNIERIYICGATTRNGVLGRLVDSRTPSSRRISLTGSSDTGRWQENWIVWERKVFGPDQGEHRVEIAFRVTQDGDRERIIQCDSSPLVAFFPTEKDTSLGFLIQGPYRTTPARDNIPDYEPWNKRLVNETAILLTDVLTELRDKELLTVEVLQALPLEPTRFEPGSMFHPMFTTVRNAFIREKLIPLADGGYGRAPELRLARGTGIRDLLSPEQLCALYDLPAPVSFAHPSITADRSPFLWKYLREELEDR
;
A
#
# COMPACT_ATOMS: atom_id res chain seq x y z
N MET A 1 29.78 -19.62 10.63
CA MET A 1 29.65 -21.07 10.34
C MET A 1 28.43 -21.19 9.46
N PRO A 2 28.53 -21.84 8.30
CA PRO A 2 27.38 -22.04 7.42
C PRO A 2 26.29 -22.83 8.14
N VAL A 3 25.03 -22.59 7.79
CA VAL A 3 23.87 -23.26 8.37
C VAL A 3 23.91 -24.77 8.13
N ASP A 4 23.53 -25.55 9.13
CA ASP A 4 23.38 -27.01 8.99
C ASP A 4 22.06 -27.34 8.26
N TYR A 5 22.10 -27.33 6.92
CA TYR A 5 20.94 -27.68 6.09
C TYR A 5 20.43 -29.08 6.37
N LYS A 6 21.30 -30.02 6.75
CA LYS A 6 20.90 -31.40 7.05
C LYS A 6 20.06 -31.45 8.32
N ALA A 7 20.43 -30.70 9.35
CA ALA A 7 19.62 -30.58 10.56
C ALA A 7 18.23 -30.01 10.27
N ILE A 8 18.13 -28.97 9.41
CA ILE A 8 16.85 -28.39 8.99
C ILE A 8 16.03 -29.39 8.16
N TYR A 9 16.67 -30.10 7.24
CA TYR A 9 16.06 -31.18 6.46
C TYR A 9 15.44 -32.25 7.37
N ASP A 10 16.23 -32.80 8.30
CA ASP A 10 15.80 -33.88 9.20
C ASP A 10 14.67 -33.43 10.13
N GLU A 11 14.67 -32.16 10.52
CA GLU A 11 13.58 -31.55 11.28
C GLU A 11 12.32 -31.40 10.43
N ASN A 12 12.45 -30.95 9.18
CA ASN A 12 11.32 -30.76 8.28
C ASN A 12 10.67 -32.09 7.89
N ILE A 13 11.44 -33.17 7.71
CA ILE A 13 10.90 -34.53 7.56
C ILE A 13 10.10 -34.94 8.81
N ARG A 14 10.63 -34.69 10.01
CA ARG A 14 9.91 -34.99 11.26
C ARG A 14 8.63 -34.17 11.43
N ARG A 15 8.61 -32.93 10.94
CA ARG A 15 7.47 -32.00 11.07
C ARG A 15 6.39 -32.21 10.02
N TYR A 16 6.77 -32.42 8.77
CA TYR A 16 5.87 -32.42 7.61
C TYR A 16 5.70 -33.80 6.97
N GLY A 17 6.52 -34.77 7.37
CA GLY A 17 6.52 -36.10 6.79
C GLY A 17 7.36 -36.21 5.50
N GLU A 18 7.46 -37.45 5.01
CA GLU A 18 8.16 -37.77 3.76
C GLU A 18 7.31 -37.48 2.51
N ASP A 19 5.98 -37.49 2.65
CA ASP A 19 5.05 -37.16 1.57
C ASP A 19 4.66 -35.68 1.62
N THR A 20 5.14 -34.91 0.65
CA THR A 20 4.88 -33.47 0.50
C THR A 20 3.75 -33.14 -0.45
N THR A 21 2.99 -34.13 -0.96
CA THR A 21 1.86 -33.88 -1.90
C THR A 21 0.80 -32.95 -1.31
N HIS A 22 0.59 -32.98 0.01
CA HIS A 22 -0.31 -32.05 0.69
C HIS A 22 0.15 -30.58 0.60
N LEU A 23 1.45 -30.33 0.36
CA LEU A 23 2.02 -29.00 0.18
C LEU A 23 1.81 -28.44 -1.23
N ASP A 24 1.47 -29.28 -2.22
CA ASP A 24 1.11 -28.81 -3.56
C ASP A 24 -0.12 -27.89 -3.54
N LEU A 25 -0.97 -28.03 -2.51
CA LEU A 25 -2.07 -27.10 -2.27
C LEU A 25 -1.57 -25.67 -2.02
N LEU A 26 -0.39 -25.47 -1.43
CA LEU A 26 0.19 -24.14 -1.17
C LEU A 26 0.51 -23.40 -2.46
N GLY A 27 1.00 -24.10 -3.49
CA GLY A 27 1.23 -23.53 -4.82
C GLY A 27 -0.07 -23.07 -5.51
N ARG A 28 -1.22 -23.59 -5.07
CA ARG A 28 -2.56 -23.28 -5.62
C ARG A 28 -3.34 -22.23 -4.82
N LEU A 29 -2.83 -21.76 -3.68
CA LEU A 29 -3.54 -20.81 -2.81
C LEU A 29 -3.55 -19.37 -3.34
N TYR A 30 -2.72 -19.05 -4.34
CA TYR A 30 -2.61 -17.71 -4.90
C TYR A 30 -3.48 -17.57 -6.15
N SER A 31 -4.32 -16.54 -6.17
CA SER A 31 -5.24 -16.25 -7.29
C SER A 31 -4.50 -15.87 -8.58
N LYS A 32 -3.30 -15.28 -8.45
CA LYS A 32 -2.34 -15.06 -9.55
C LYS A 32 -1.02 -15.77 -9.25
N ARG A 33 -0.55 -16.59 -10.20
CA ARG A 33 0.73 -17.33 -10.09
C ARG A 33 1.92 -16.41 -9.84
N THR A 34 1.85 -15.15 -10.27
CA THR A 34 2.94 -14.16 -10.22
C THR A 34 2.99 -13.31 -8.95
N HIS A 35 2.11 -13.56 -7.97
CA HIS A 35 2.10 -12.82 -6.69
C HIS A 35 3.46 -12.92 -5.94
N PHE A 36 4.26 -13.95 -6.22
CA PHE A 36 5.59 -14.13 -5.65
C PHE A 36 6.52 -12.93 -5.86
N ILE A 37 6.35 -12.14 -6.93
CA ILE A 37 7.17 -10.94 -7.19
C ILE A 37 7.06 -9.96 -6.02
N PHE A 38 5.85 -9.71 -5.52
CA PHE A 38 5.61 -8.84 -4.37
C PHE A 38 6.19 -9.43 -3.08
N GLU A 39 6.15 -10.76 -2.91
CA GLU A 39 6.78 -11.44 -1.78
C GLU A 39 8.30 -11.27 -1.79
N LEU A 40 8.94 -11.33 -2.96
CA LEU A 40 10.37 -11.10 -3.10
C LEU A 40 10.75 -9.64 -2.80
N ILE A 41 9.93 -8.68 -3.23
CA ILE A 41 10.10 -7.26 -2.85
C ILE A 41 9.99 -7.09 -1.33
N GLN A 42 8.99 -7.72 -0.70
CA GLN A 42 8.83 -7.70 0.77
C GLN A 42 10.01 -8.33 1.49
N ASN A 43 10.49 -9.49 1.05
CA ASN A 43 11.65 -10.15 1.66
C ASN A 43 12.90 -9.26 1.59
N ALA A 44 13.13 -8.59 0.45
CA ALA A 44 14.23 -7.64 0.30
C ALA A 44 14.05 -6.41 1.21
N GLU A 45 12.83 -5.87 1.29
CA GLU A 45 12.47 -4.75 2.16
C GLU A 45 12.70 -5.08 3.65
N ASP A 46 12.31 -6.28 4.09
CA ASP A 46 12.50 -6.79 5.46
C ASP A 46 13.98 -7.08 5.77
N ALA A 47 14.76 -7.46 4.75
CA ALA A 47 16.22 -7.56 4.83
C ALA A 47 16.91 -6.19 4.85
N GLY A 48 16.18 -5.09 4.66
CA GLY A 48 16.72 -3.73 4.66
C GLY A 48 17.40 -3.32 3.36
N ALA A 49 17.09 -3.99 2.25
CA ALA A 49 17.65 -3.67 0.93
C ALA A 49 17.30 -2.24 0.48
N LYS A 50 18.23 -1.60 -0.24
CA LYS A 50 18.04 -0.34 -0.96
C LYS A 50 17.77 -0.57 -2.42
N GLU A 51 18.40 -1.58 -3.01
CA GLU A 51 18.27 -1.90 -4.43
C GLU A 51 17.85 -3.36 -4.61
N LEU A 52 16.95 -3.58 -5.57
CA LEU A 52 16.45 -4.89 -5.95
C LEU A 52 16.46 -4.98 -7.48
N THR A 53 16.96 -6.08 -8.03
CA THR A 53 17.00 -6.32 -9.48
C THR A 53 16.27 -7.61 -9.80
N PHE A 54 15.35 -7.54 -10.75
CA PHE A 54 14.75 -8.69 -11.42
C PHE A 54 15.38 -8.84 -12.80
N GLU A 55 16.02 -9.97 -13.06
CA GLU A 55 16.62 -10.31 -14.35
C GLU A 55 15.96 -11.57 -14.91
N LEU A 56 15.18 -11.41 -15.99
CA LEU A 56 14.43 -12.49 -16.62
C LEU A 56 15.19 -13.07 -17.82
N PHE A 57 15.49 -14.36 -17.75
CA PHE A 57 16.05 -15.16 -18.83
C PHE A 57 14.98 -16.09 -19.41
N ASP A 58 15.29 -16.71 -20.55
CA ASP A 58 14.38 -17.68 -21.19
C ASP A 58 14.14 -18.92 -20.32
N ASP A 59 15.10 -19.28 -19.45
CA ASP A 59 15.10 -20.52 -18.68
C ASP A 59 15.03 -20.33 -17.15
N ARG A 60 15.10 -19.09 -16.66
CA ARG A 60 15.07 -18.77 -15.23
C ARG A 60 14.74 -17.31 -14.96
N LEU A 61 14.35 -17.02 -13.71
CA LEU A 61 14.35 -15.68 -13.14
C LEU A 61 15.47 -15.57 -12.09
N GLU A 62 16.30 -14.54 -12.19
CA GLU A 62 17.25 -14.14 -11.14
C GLU A 62 16.74 -12.90 -10.40
N VAL A 63 16.86 -12.91 -9.07
CA VAL A 63 16.47 -11.77 -8.23
C VAL A 63 17.60 -11.43 -7.27
N ARG A 64 18.12 -10.20 -7.36
CA ARG A 64 19.28 -9.73 -6.59
C ARG A 64 18.90 -8.57 -5.69
N HIS A 65 19.34 -8.57 -4.44
CA HIS A 65 19.20 -7.40 -3.57
C HIS A 65 20.39 -7.22 -2.63
N ASP A 66 20.60 -5.98 -2.18
CA ASP A 66 21.70 -5.55 -1.29
C ASP A 66 21.30 -5.54 0.20
N GLY A 67 20.30 -6.34 0.54
CA GLY A 67 19.83 -6.50 1.92
C GLY A 67 20.80 -7.32 2.77
N ARG A 68 20.57 -7.38 4.09
CA ARG A 68 21.42 -8.18 4.97
C ARG A 68 21.52 -9.65 4.48
N PRO A 69 22.67 -10.32 4.66
CA PRO A 69 22.80 -11.73 4.32
C PRO A 69 21.82 -12.62 5.10
N PHE A 70 21.54 -13.79 4.53
CA PHE A 70 20.76 -14.84 5.18
C PHE A 70 21.45 -15.33 6.46
N ASN A 71 20.63 -15.62 7.46
CA ASN A 71 21.03 -16.34 8.65
C ASN A 71 20.20 -17.63 8.80
N GLU A 72 20.52 -18.44 9.82
CA GLU A 72 19.80 -19.69 10.09
C GLU A 72 18.28 -19.52 10.24
N ALA A 73 17.83 -18.42 10.88
CA ALA A 73 16.41 -18.16 11.05
C ALA A 73 15.72 -17.89 9.70
N ASP A 74 16.39 -17.22 8.76
CA ASP A 74 15.88 -17.01 7.40
C ASP A 74 15.79 -18.32 6.62
N VAL A 75 16.83 -19.16 6.69
CA VAL A 75 16.83 -20.50 6.05
C VAL A 75 15.70 -21.36 6.61
N ARG A 76 15.50 -21.36 7.93
CA ARG A 76 14.39 -22.07 8.58
C ARG A 76 13.03 -21.49 8.20
N GLY A 77 12.93 -20.17 8.12
CA GLY A 77 11.70 -19.45 7.76
C GLY A 77 11.26 -19.75 6.33
N ILE A 78 12.19 -19.63 5.37
CA ILE A 78 11.90 -19.87 3.95
C ILE A 78 11.65 -21.35 3.65
N CYS A 79 12.23 -22.28 4.44
CA CYS A 79 11.97 -23.72 4.36
C CYS A 79 10.75 -24.17 5.19
N GLY A 80 10.14 -23.28 5.98
CA GLY A 80 9.00 -23.63 6.82
C GLY A 80 7.65 -23.57 6.10
N VAL A 81 6.65 -24.21 6.72
CA VAL A 81 5.22 -24.04 6.48
C VAL A 81 4.55 -23.92 7.85
N GLY A 82 3.81 -22.83 8.08
CA GLY A 82 3.18 -22.55 9.38
C GLY A 82 2.14 -23.59 9.78
N ARG A 83 1.97 -23.83 11.09
CA ARG A 83 0.82 -24.58 11.63
C ARG A 83 -0.38 -23.64 11.73
N SER A 84 -1.28 -23.65 10.75
CA SER A 84 -2.63 -23.11 10.94
C SER A 84 -3.51 -24.18 11.59
N THR A 85 -3.46 -24.33 12.92
CA THR A 85 -4.37 -25.24 13.64
C THR A 85 -5.77 -24.66 13.88
N LYS A 86 -6.04 -23.44 13.42
CA LYS A 86 -7.38 -22.83 13.46
C LYS A 86 -7.65 -22.12 12.13
N SER A 87 -8.81 -22.41 11.54
CA SER A 87 -9.31 -21.80 10.29
C SER A 87 -9.42 -20.26 10.35
N GLU A 88 -9.38 -19.68 11.55
CA GLU A 88 -9.45 -18.23 11.80
C GLU A 88 -8.09 -17.50 11.65
N ASP A 89 -6.95 -18.22 11.60
CA ASP A 89 -5.59 -17.61 11.56
C ASP A 89 -4.97 -17.53 10.16
N LEU A 90 -5.74 -17.87 9.12
CA LEU A 90 -5.32 -17.79 7.71
C LEU A 90 -5.04 -16.36 7.22
N THR A 91 -5.25 -15.34 8.05
CA THR A 91 -4.94 -13.95 7.72
C THR A 91 -3.58 -13.49 8.30
N GLN A 92 -2.91 -14.31 9.12
CA GLN A 92 -1.57 -14.04 9.70
C GLN A 92 -0.41 -14.66 8.89
N ILE A 93 -0.69 -15.06 7.64
CA ILE A 93 0.16 -15.93 6.81
C ILE A 93 1.56 -15.37 6.49
N GLY A 94 1.76 -14.04 6.61
CA GLY A 94 3.05 -13.40 6.32
C GLY A 94 4.25 -13.90 7.15
N LYS A 95 4.03 -14.51 8.33
CA LYS A 95 5.12 -14.97 9.22
C LYS A 95 5.68 -16.37 8.90
N PHE A 96 5.17 -17.08 7.90
CA PHE A 96 5.39 -18.54 7.78
C PHE A 96 5.97 -19.02 6.44
N GLY A 97 6.53 -18.13 5.62
CA GLY A 97 7.15 -18.52 4.36
C GLY A 97 6.18 -19.05 3.28
N ILE A 98 4.86 -18.97 3.52
CA ILE A 98 3.81 -19.39 2.58
C ILE A 98 3.83 -18.50 1.33
N GLY A 99 4.08 -17.20 1.50
CA GLY A 99 4.33 -16.23 0.42
C GLY A 99 5.35 -16.73 -0.58
N PHE A 100 6.52 -17.10 -0.08
CA PHE A 100 7.61 -17.62 -0.90
C PHE A 100 7.24 -18.91 -1.66
N LYS A 101 6.35 -19.77 -1.13
CA LYS A 101 5.98 -21.02 -1.82
C LYS A 101 5.29 -20.81 -3.17
N SER A 102 4.80 -19.61 -3.46
CA SER A 102 4.23 -19.29 -4.77
C SER A 102 5.26 -19.36 -5.91
N VAL A 103 6.57 -19.28 -5.64
CA VAL A 103 7.62 -19.51 -6.66
C VAL A 103 7.54 -20.91 -7.27
N TYR A 104 6.97 -21.88 -6.54
CA TYR A 104 6.86 -23.26 -7.00
C TYR A 104 5.86 -23.46 -8.15
N ALA A 105 5.10 -22.41 -8.51
CA ALA A 105 4.33 -22.38 -9.75
C ALA A 105 5.23 -22.40 -11.00
N TYR A 106 6.50 -22.01 -10.88
CA TYR A 106 7.47 -21.92 -11.98
C TYR A 106 8.71 -22.78 -11.78
N THR A 107 9.11 -23.04 -10.52
CA THR A 107 10.33 -23.79 -10.19
C THR A 107 10.07 -24.95 -9.22
N ARG A 108 10.89 -26.00 -9.28
CA ARG A 108 10.94 -27.08 -8.30
C ARG A 108 12.18 -26.99 -7.42
N THR A 109 13.16 -26.19 -7.83
CA THR A 109 14.47 -26.09 -7.19
C THR A 109 14.90 -24.63 -7.02
N PRO A 110 14.13 -23.77 -6.31
CA PRO A 110 14.58 -22.43 -5.99
C PRO A 110 15.94 -22.47 -5.28
N ARG A 111 16.88 -21.66 -5.74
CA ARG A 111 18.26 -21.59 -5.23
C ARG A 111 18.50 -20.22 -4.62
N ILE A 112 19.24 -20.20 -3.53
CA ILE A 112 19.54 -18.99 -2.76
C ILE A 112 21.05 -18.97 -2.49
N HIS A 113 21.68 -17.84 -2.80
CA HIS A 113 23.08 -17.57 -2.57
C HIS A 113 23.22 -16.23 -1.85
N SER A 114 23.73 -16.24 -0.62
CA SER A 114 23.75 -15.06 0.26
C SER A 114 24.87 -15.17 1.29
N GLY A 115 25.93 -14.38 1.14
CA GLY A 115 27.12 -14.50 1.99
C GLY A 115 27.75 -15.89 1.88
N ASP A 116 27.86 -16.60 3.01
CA ASP A 116 28.38 -17.98 3.07
C ASP A 116 27.31 -19.05 2.77
N GLU A 117 26.04 -18.65 2.60
CA GLU A 117 24.92 -19.56 2.43
C GLU A 117 24.66 -19.83 0.95
N HIS A 118 24.74 -21.10 0.54
CA HIS A 118 24.43 -21.57 -0.81
C HIS A 118 23.59 -22.85 -0.72
N PHE A 119 22.30 -22.73 -0.98
CA PHE A 119 21.37 -23.85 -0.88
C PHE A 119 20.26 -23.77 -1.90
N ARG A 120 19.72 -24.93 -2.24
CA ARG A 120 18.48 -25.08 -2.99
C ARG A 120 17.43 -25.72 -2.11
N ILE A 121 16.17 -25.41 -2.37
CA ILE A 121 15.05 -25.99 -1.65
C ILE A 121 14.33 -26.95 -2.61
N GLU A 122 14.17 -28.19 -2.20
CA GLU A 122 13.41 -29.20 -2.92
C GLU A 122 12.13 -29.50 -2.15
N ASN A 123 11.08 -29.97 -2.85
CA ASN A 123 9.82 -30.39 -2.24
C ASN A 123 9.26 -29.37 -1.23
N TYR A 124 9.28 -28.08 -1.60
CA TYR A 124 8.83 -26.92 -0.82
C TYR A 124 9.64 -26.59 0.43
N VAL A 125 10.13 -27.57 1.18
CA VAL A 125 10.61 -27.41 2.55
C VAL A 125 11.97 -28.05 2.82
N ARG A 126 12.63 -28.65 1.83
CA ARG A 126 13.84 -29.45 2.06
C ARG A 126 15.08 -28.71 1.55
N PRO A 127 15.87 -28.07 2.43
CA PRO A 127 17.10 -27.43 2.01
C PRO A 127 18.19 -28.46 1.73
N HIS A 128 18.95 -28.23 0.67
CA HIS A 128 20.15 -28.97 0.30
C HIS A 128 21.27 -27.98 -0.03
N ALA A 129 22.50 -28.29 0.39
CA ALA A 129 23.66 -27.50 -0.03
C ALA A 129 23.73 -27.47 -1.57
N ASP A 130 24.03 -26.30 -2.12
CA ASP A 130 24.20 -26.10 -3.55
C ASP A 130 25.62 -25.66 -3.88
N GLU A 131 25.96 -25.68 -5.17
CA GLU A 131 27.27 -25.22 -5.63
C GLU A 131 27.48 -23.74 -5.27
N HIS A 132 28.72 -23.41 -4.91
CA HIS A 132 29.07 -22.04 -4.58
C HIS A 132 29.03 -21.18 -5.85
N VAL A 133 28.09 -20.24 -5.88
CA VAL A 133 28.00 -19.21 -6.90
C VAL A 133 28.61 -17.93 -6.32
N PRO A 134 29.63 -17.32 -6.97
CA PRO A 134 30.18 -16.06 -6.51
C PRO A 134 29.12 -14.96 -6.63
N VAL A 135 28.68 -14.44 -5.49
CA VAL A 135 27.79 -13.28 -5.40
C VAL A 135 28.61 -12.10 -4.87
N PRO A 136 28.43 -10.87 -5.39
CA PRO A 136 29.09 -9.69 -4.82
C PRO A 136 28.90 -9.60 -3.31
N SER A 137 29.93 -9.12 -2.60
CA SER A 137 29.88 -9.00 -1.14
C SER A 137 28.72 -8.11 -0.70
N GLY A 138 27.80 -8.66 0.10
CA GLY A 138 26.64 -7.94 0.61
C GLY A 138 25.37 -8.09 -0.25
N GLU A 139 25.42 -8.87 -1.32
CA GLU A 139 24.24 -9.19 -2.13
C GLU A 139 23.67 -10.58 -1.79
N THR A 140 22.36 -10.70 -1.97
CA THR A 140 21.63 -11.96 -2.00
C THR A 140 21.10 -12.19 -3.40
N LEU A 141 21.31 -13.40 -3.92
CA LEU A 141 20.83 -13.86 -5.22
C LEU A 141 19.84 -15.02 -5.02
N PHE A 142 18.64 -14.85 -5.54
CA PHE A 142 17.69 -15.93 -5.79
C PHE A 142 17.76 -16.35 -7.25
N VAL A 143 17.76 -17.66 -7.52
CA VAL A 143 17.65 -18.22 -8.86
C VAL A 143 16.45 -19.15 -8.88
N PHE A 144 15.53 -18.91 -9.82
CA PHE A 144 14.33 -19.71 -10.03
C PHE A 144 14.38 -20.33 -11.43
N PRO A 145 14.98 -21.53 -11.60
CA PRO A 145 14.94 -22.25 -12.86
C PRO A 145 13.51 -22.60 -13.26
N PHE A 146 13.16 -22.51 -14.54
CA PHE A 146 11.85 -22.92 -15.05
C PHE A 146 11.78 -24.44 -15.27
N ASP A 147 11.93 -25.20 -14.19
CA ASP A 147 12.00 -26.66 -14.15
C ASP A 147 10.70 -27.34 -13.68
N HIS A 148 9.57 -26.61 -13.72
CA HIS A 148 8.25 -27.16 -13.43
C HIS A 148 7.78 -28.12 -14.53
N LEU A 149 7.34 -29.33 -14.16
CA LEU A 149 7.06 -30.42 -15.13
C LEU A 149 5.87 -30.14 -16.05
N GLU A 150 4.91 -29.34 -15.59
CA GLU A 150 3.66 -29.06 -16.33
C GLU A 150 3.66 -27.68 -17.01
N LEU A 151 4.77 -26.94 -16.96
CA LEU A 151 4.86 -25.59 -17.51
C LEU A 151 6.07 -25.49 -18.45
N THR A 152 5.85 -24.97 -19.66
CA THR A 152 6.97 -24.70 -20.57
C THR A 152 7.70 -23.42 -20.15
N THR A 153 8.99 -23.34 -20.49
CA THR A 153 9.84 -22.17 -20.25
C THR A 153 9.23 -20.89 -20.84
N ASP A 154 8.67 -20.97 -22.06
CA ASP A 154 8.06 -19.84 -22.74
C ASP A 154 6.83 -19.28 -22.00
N ILE A 155 5.99 -20.17 -21.44
CA ILE A 155 4.83 -19.75 -20.65
C ILE A 155 5.29 -19.14 -19.33
N ALA A 156 6.27 -19.75 -18.66
CA ALA A 156 6.83 -19.21 -17.42
C ALA A 156 7.43 -17.81 -17.62
N ALA A 157 8.25 -17.64 -18.65
CA ALA A 157 8.85 -16.36 -19.01
C ALA A 157 7.78 -15.32 -19.38
N GLY A 158 6.76 -15.72 -20.16
CA GLY A 158 5.65 -14.84 -20.54
C GLY A 158 4.85 -14.33 -19.33
N ASP A 159 4.42 -15.24 -18.45
CA ASP A 159 3.67 -14.91 -17.24
C ASP A 159 4.46 -13.96 -16.32
N ILE A 160 5.75 -14.26 -16.10
CA ILE A 160 6.62 -13.43 -15.26
C ILE A 160 6.89 -12.07 -15.91
N SER A 161 7.10 -12.02 -17.23
CA SER A 161 7.30 -10.77 -17.95
C SER A 161 6.09 -9.85 -17.83
N GLU A 162 4.87 -10.38 -18.00
CA GLU A 162 3.63 -9.58 -17.84
C GLU A 162 3.51 -9.03 -16.41
N ALA A 163 3.88 -9.83 -15.42
CA ALA A 163 3.80 -9.38 -14.03
C ALA A 163 4.86 -8.34 -13.66
N LEU A 164 6.09 -8.47 -14.18
CA LEU A 164 7.13 -7.45 -14.05
C LEU A 164 6.72 -6.15 -14.76
N ASP A 165 6.16 -6.24 -15.96
CA ASP A 165 5.65 -5.10 -16.72
C ASP A 165 4.47 -4.40 -16.02
N SER A 166 3.75 -5.10 -15.14
CA SER A 166 2.64 -4.53 -14.35
C SER A 166 3.10 -3.72 -13.13
N LEU A 167 4.38 -3.83 -12.73
CA LEU A 167 4.94 -3.03 -11.64
C LEU A 167 4.91 -1.55 -12.02
N ASN A 168 4.41 -0.73 -11.10
CA ASN A 168 4.26 0.71 -11.31
C ASN A 168 4.94 1.49 -10.19
N LEU A 169 5.00 2.83 -10.35
CA LEU A 169 5.61 3.73 -9.36
C LEU A 169 5.12 3.48 -7.94
N ARG A 170 3.82 3.26 -7.76
CA ARG A 170 3.17 3.16 -6.45
C ARG A 170 3.53 1.88 -5.70
N THR A 171 4.14 0.89 -6.36
CA THR A 171 4.76 -0.28 -5.69
C THR A 171 5.77 0.16 -4.64
N LEU A 172 6.50 1.26 -4.88
CA LEU A 172 7.53 1.78 -3.97
C LEU A 172 6.97 2.71 -2.88
N LEU A 173 5.78 3.30 -3.06
CA LEU A 173 5.30 4.45 -2.28
C LEU A 173 5.38 4.25 -0.77
N PHE A 174 4.93 3.09 -0.30
CA PHE A 174 4.82 2.75 1.12
C PHE A 174 5.96 1.86 1.64
N LEU A 175 6.91 1.48 0.78
CA LEU A 175 8.15 0.85 1.22
C LEU A 175 8.97 1.85 2.03
N ARG A 176 9.87 1.35 2.88
CA ARG A 176 10.73 2.16 3.76
C ARG A 176 12.17 2.16 3.26
N ASN A 177 12.70 0.98 2.97
CA ASN A 177 14.11 0.76 2.70
C ASN A 177 14.42 0.82 1.22
N ILE A 178 13.66 0.10 0.39
CA ILE A 178 13.90 0.03 -1.06
C ILE A 178 13.74 1.42 -1.69
N GLU A 179 14.76 1.80 -2.43
CA GLU A 179 14.88 3.05 -3.16
C GLU A 179 14.87 2.81 -4.67
N ARG A 180 15.33 1.64 -5.15
CA ARG A 180 15.32 1.30 -6.57
C ARG A 180 14.93 -0.14 -6.84
N ILE A 181 14.10 -0.34 -7.86
CA ILE A 181 13.84 -1.65 -8.46
C ILE A 181 14.27 -1.60 -9.93
N TYR A 182 15.22 -2.45 -10.30
CA TYR A 182 15.67 -2.65 -11.67
C TYR A 182 14.94 -3.86 -12.26
N ILE A 183 14.47 -3.73 -13.49
CA ILE A 183 13.84 -4.79 -14.26
C ILE A 183 14.62 -4.89 -15.57
N CYS A 184 15.13 -6.07 -15.86
CA CYS A 184 15.80 -6.36 -17.12
C CYS A 184 15.56 -7.79 -17.58
N GLY A 185 15.79 -8.06 -18.86
CA GLY A 185 15.72 -9.42 -19.39
C GLY A 185 15.53 -9.47 -20.89
N ALA A 186 15.61 -10.67 -21.46
CA ALA A 186 15.48 -10.88 -22.90
C ALA A 186 14.06 -10.63 -23.43
N THR A 187 13.05 -10.88 -22.58
CA THR A 187 11.62 -10.85 -22.94
C THR A 187 10.79 -9.80 -22.20
N THR A 188 11.37 -9.10 -21.22
CA THR A 188 10.72 -8.06 -20.41
C THR A 188 11.21 -6.66 -20.78
N ARG A 189 10.43 -5.62 -20.45
CA ARG A 189 10.84 -4.24 -20.67
C ARG A 189 11.91 -3.85 -19.67
N ASN A 190 13.04 -3.37 -20.18
CA ASN A 190 14.05 -2.78 -19.32
C ASN A 190 13.49 -1.52 -18.66
N GLY A 191 13.61 -1.45 -17.35
CA GLY A 191 13.04 -0.37 -16.58
C GLY A 191 13.67 -0.21 -15.22
N VAL A 192 13.55 0.99 -14.68
CA VAL A 192 13.94 1.32 -13.32
C VAL A 192 12.81 2.07 -12.67
N LEU A 193 12.38 1.60 -11.50
CA LEU A 193 11.52 2.33 -10.59
C LEU A 193 12.39 2.90 -9.47
N GLY A 194 12.18 4.16 -9.14
CA GLY A 194 12.95 4.89 -8.13
C GLY A 194 12.05 5.59 -7.13
N ARG A 195 12.48 5.62 -5.88
CA ARG A 195 11.86 6.31 -4.76
C ARG A 195 12.88 7.17 -4.04
N LEU A 196 12.51 8.41 -3.81
CA LEU A 196 13.28 9.37 -3.03
C LEU A 196 12.40 9.97 -1.94
N VAL A 197 12.92 10.08 -0.72
CA VAL A 197 12.26 10.84 0.35
C VAL A 197 12.89 12.23 0.41
N ASP A 198 12.21 13.22 -0.16
CA ASP A 198 12.74 14.59 -0.33
C ASP A 198 12.88 15.33 1.00
N SER A 199 11.91 15.15 1.89
CA SER A 199 11.92 15.79 3.21
C SER A 199 11.07 15.02 4.22
N ARG A 200 11.36 15.19 5.51
CA ARG A 200 10.61 14.61 6.62
C ARG A 200 10.25 15.66 7.66
N THR A 201 9.04 15.54 8.20
CA THR A 201 8.57 16.21 9.42
C THR A 201 8.28 15.14 10.49
N PRO A 202 7.92 15.51 11.73
CA PRO A 202 7.53 14.53 12.74
C PRO A 202 6.29 13.69 12.37
N SER A 203 5.37 14.23 11.55
CA SER A 203 4.09 13.58 11.19
C SER A 203 4.03 13.10 9.74
N SER A 204 4.89 13.62 8.86
CA SER A 204 4.78 13.40 7.41
C SER A 204 6.12 13.34 6.68
N ARG A 205 6.10 12.78 5.47
CA ARG A 205 7.24 12.72 4.56
C ARG A 205 6.80 13.05 3.13
N ARG A 206 7.69 13.71 2.39
CA ARG A 206 7.50 13.97 0.95
C ARG A 206 8.25 12.90 0.17
N ILE A 207 7.59 12.30 -0.80
CA ILE A 207 8.14 11.21 -1.62
C ILE A 207 8.02 11.57 -3.09
N SER A 208 9.14 11.50 -3.80
CA SER A 208 9.20 11.52 -5.25
C SER A 208 9.38 10.10 -5.77
N LEU A 209 8.46 9.65 -6.61
CA LEU A 209 8.53 8.39 -7.33
C LEU A 209 8.90 8.69 -8.77
N THR A 210 9.87 7.96 -9.30
CA THR A 210 10.34 8.08 -10.68
C THR A 210 10.33 6.74 -11.34
N GLY A 211 10.11 6.72 -12.65
CA GLY A 211 10.30 5.52 -13.43
C GLY A 211 10.82 5.87 -14.80
N SER A 212 11.65 4.99 -15.33
CA SER A 212 12.22 5.11 -16.67
C SER A 212 12.19 3.75 -17.31
N SER A 213 11.78 3.69 -18.57
CA SER A 213 11.94 2.53 -19.44
C SER A 213 12.31 3.01 -20.85
N ASP A 214 12.44 2.04 -21.76
CA ASP A 214 12.59 2.31 -23.19
C ASP A 214 11.41 3.09 -23.80
N THR A 215 10.24 3.08 -23.13
CA THR A 215 9.01 3.73 -23.62
C THR A 215 8.75 5.10 -23.04
N GLY A 216 9.49 5.53 -22.02
CA GLY A 216 9.35 6.87 -21.46
C GLY A 216 9.85 7.02 -20.04
N ARG A 217 9.58 8.20 -19.48
CA ARG A 217 9.84 8.54 -18.08
C ARG A 217 8.57 9.03 -17.42
N TRP A 218 8.39 8.66 -16.17
CA TRP A 218 7.21 9.01 -15.37
C TRP A 218 7.66 9.50 -14.00
N GLN A 219 6.88 10.41 -13.43
CA GLN A 219 7.14 10.92 -12.08
C GLN A 219 5.81 11.18 -11.36
N GLU A 220 5.77 10.87 -10.07
CA GLU A 220 4.70 11.27 -9.16
C GLU A 220 5.31 11.80 -7.86
N ASN A 221 4.70 12.84 -7.29
CA ASN A 221 5.10 13.38 -5.99
C ASN A 221 3.95 13.16 -5.00
N TRP A 222 4.31 12.86 -3.76
CA TRP A 222 3.36 12.47 -2.71
C TRP A 222 3.73 13.10 -1.37
N ILE A 223 2.73 13.41 -0.56
CA ILE A 223 2.91 13.63 0.88
C ILE A 223 2.26 12.45 1.59
N VAL A 224 3.01 11.80 2.47
CA VAL A 224 2.57 10.66 3.26
C VAL A 224 2.62 11.01 4.73
N TRP A 225 1.48 10.90 5.42
CA TRP A 225 1.36 11.01 6.87
C TRP A 225 1.29 9.63 7.48
N GLU A 226 1.79 9.50 8.71
CA GLU A 226 1.79 8.24 9.44
C GLU A 226 1.28 8.39 10.88
N ARG A 227 0.61 7.36 11.37
CA ARG A 227 0.19 7.24 12.77
C ARG A 227 0.59 5.88 13.31
N LYS A 228 1.23 5.87 14.48
CA LYS A 228 1.59 4.62 15.17
C LYS A 228 0.35 3.92 15.71
N VAL A 229 0.31 2.60 15.54
CA VAL A 229 -0.74 1.72 16.05
C VAL A 229 -0.08 0.52 16.71
N PHE A 230 -0.52 0.17 17.91
CA PHE A 230 0.02 -0.99 18.64
C PHE A 230 -0.83 -2.24 18.41
N GLY A 231 -0.20 -3.29 17.92
CA GLY A 231 -0.81 -4.59 17.66
C GLY A 231 -1.32 -5.29 18.93
N PRO A 232 -2.12 -6.35 18.80
CA PRO A 232 -2.50 -7.19 19.93
C PRO A 232 -1.31 -7.82 20.66
N ASP A 233 -0.20 -8.03 19.94
CA ASP A 233 1.09 -8.51 20.41
C ASP A 233 2.01 -7.39 20.93
N GLN A 234 1.47 -6.17 21.11
CA GLN A 234 2.21 -4.96 21.44
C GLN A 234 3.26 -4.54 20.38
N GLY A 235 3.24 -5.14 19.19
CA GLY A 235 4.09 -4.71 18.08
C GLY A 235 3.76 -3.29 17.64
N GLU A 236 4.79 -2.47 17.38
CA GLU A 236 4.60 -1.14 16.79
C GLU A 236 4.35 -1.29 15.29
N HIS A 237 3.18 -0.86 14.85
CA HIS A 237 2.81 -0.74 13.44
C HIS A 237 2.42 0.70 13.10
N ARG A 238 2.10 0.97 11.84
CA ARG A 238 1.63 2.28 11.38
C ARG A 238 0.49 2.15 10.38
N VAL A 239 -0.42 3.12 10.42
CA VAL A 239 -1.33 3.41 9.31
C VAL A 239 -0.87 4.70 8.65
N GLU A 240 -1.07 4.79 7.33
CA GLU A 240 -0.53 5.87 6.51
C GLU A 240 -1.60 6.40 5.55
N ILE A 241 -1.57 7.71 5.30
CA ILE A 241 -2.42 8.41 4.32
C ILE A 241 -1.48 9.11 3.34
N ALA A 242 -1.69 8.90 2.04
CA ALA A 242 -0.89 9.51 0.99
C ALA A 242 -1.75 10.33 0.02
N PHE A 243 -1.46 11.62 -0.06
CA PHE A 243 -2.04 12.53 -1.06
C PHE A 243 -1.04 12.78 -2.18
N ARG A 244 -1.54 12.74 -3.43
CA ARG A 244 -0.74 13.04 -4.62
C ARG A 244 -0.60 14.55 -4.76
N VAL A 245 0.58 14.99 -5.17
CA VAL A 245 0.94 16.40 -5.31
C VAL A 245 1.42 16.68 -6.72
N THR A 246 0.98 17.82 -7.24
CA THR A 246 1.49 18.43 -8.46
C THR A 246 1.97 19.85 -8.17
N GLN A 247 2.80 20.38 -9.06
CA GLN A 247 3.13 21.80 -9.09
C GLN A 247 2.30 22.50 -10.15
N ASP A 248 1.76 23.67 -9.80
CA ASP A 248 1.08 24.61 -10.69
C ASP A 248 1.80 25.96 -10.56
N GLY A 249 2.79 26.18 -11.44
CA GLY A 249 3.78 27.25 -11.27
C GLY A 249 4.60 27.06 -10.00
N ASP A 250 4.69 28.10 -9.17
CA ASP A 250 5.40 28.07 -7.88
C ASP A 250 4.54 27.52 -6.72
N ARG A 251 3.27 27.16 -6.99
CA ARG A 251 2.34 26.68 -5.97
C ARG A 251 2.17 25.18 -6.03
N GLU A 252 2.22 24.60 -4.84
CA GLU A 252 1.91 23.21 -4.62
C GLU A 252 0.40 22.98 -4.58
N ARG A 253 -0.06 21.91 -5.22
CA ARG A 253 -1.47 21.52 -5.24
C ARG A 253 -1.62 20.02 -5.03
N ILE A 254 -2.53 19.65 -4.13
CA ILE A 254 -2.95 18.26 -3.94
C ILE A 254 -4.03 17.93 -4.96
N ILE A 255 -3.88 16.79 -5.62
CA ILE A 255 -4.81 16.28 -6.64
C ILE A 255 -5.37 14.93 -6.22
N GLN A 256 -6.55 14.62 -6.77
CA GLN A 256 -7.20 13.34 -6.53
C GLN A 256 -6.50 12.20 -7.28
N CYS A 257 -6.58 11.01 -6.70
CA CYS A 257 -6.22 9.77 -7.37
C CYS A 257 -7.43 9.22 -8.13
N ASP A 258 -7.22 8.79 -9.38
CA ASP A 258 -8.28 8.14 -10.18
C ASP A 258 -8.68 6.75 -9.66
N SER A 259 -7.77 6.12 -8.90
CA SER A 259 -7.96 4.80 -8.30
C SER A 259 -7.31 4.78 -6.92
N SER A 260 -8.02 4.19 -5.96
CA SER A 260 -7.68 4.19 -4.53
C SER A 260 -7.81 2.80 -3.89
N PRO A 261 -7.04 1.80 -4.34
CA PRO A 261 -7.02 0.50 -3.68
C PRO A 261 -6.50 0.64 -2.24
N LEU A 262 -7.06 -0.13 -1.31
CA LEU A 262 -6.51 -0.27 0.02
C LEU A 262 -5.16 -0.98 -0.08
N VAL A 263 -4.12 -0.39 0.50
CA VAL A 263 -2.76 -0.92 0.42
C VAL A 263 -2.40 -1.69 1.69
N ALA A 264 -2.08 -2.98 1.54
CA ALA A 264 -1.51 -3.81 2.59
C ALA A 264 -0.06 -4.12 2.21
N PHE A 265 0.82 -3.13 2.39
CA PHE A 265 2.17 -3.03 1.78
C PHE A 265 2.14 -2.88 0.25
N PHE A 266 1.31 -3.66 -0.45
CA PHE A 266 1.02 -3.53 -1.87
C PHE A 266 -0.49 -3.33 -2.13
N PRO A 267 -0.86 -2.78 -3.30
CA PRO A 267 -2.27 -2.59 -3.66
C PRO A 267 -3.07 -3.90 -3.63
N THR A 268 -4.26 -3.84 -3.02
CA THR A 268 -5.24 -4.93 -3.03
C THR A 268 -6.39 -4.60 -3.98
N GLU A 269 -7.27 -5.56 -4.25
CA GLU A 269 -8.50 -5.36 -5.04
C GLU A 269 -9.59 -4.60 -4.25
N LYS A 270 -9.39 -4.36 -2.95
CA LYS A 270 -10.35 -3.64 -2.11
C LYS A 270 -10.30 -2.15 -2.43
N ASP A 271 -11.25 -1.66 -3.23
CA ASP A 271 -11.39 -0.22 -3.47
C ASP A 271 -11.88 0.51 -2.20
N THR A 272 -11.27 1.66 -1.92
CA THR A 272 -11.63 2.55 -0.81
C THR A 272 -12.62 3.63 -1.20
N SER A 273 -12.79 3.90 -2.51
CA SER A 273 -13.58 5.01 -3.04
C SER A 273 -13.17 6.38 -2.49
N LEU A 274 -11.88 6.54 -2.18
CA LEU A 274 -11.27 7.80 -1.73
C LEU A 274 -10.51 8.46 -2.87
N GLY A 275 -10.24 9.77 -2.79
CA GLY A 275 -9.36 10.45 -3.74
C GLY A 275 -7.88 10.40 -3.35
N PHE A 276 -7.50 9.56 -2.38
CA PHE A 276 -6.15 9.41 -1.84
C PHE A 276 -5.90 7.96 -1.43
N LEU A 277 -4.65 7.59 -1.19
CA LEU A 277 -4.30 6.22 -0.80
C LEU A 277 -4.18 6.09 0.71
N ILE A 278 -4.61 4.94 1.22
CA ILE A 278 -4.42 4.56 2.61
C ILE A 278 -3.70 3.22 2.69
N GLN A 279 -2.80 3.11 3.65
CA GLN A 279 -1.99 1.93 3.89
C GLN A 279 -2.00 1.54 5.37
N GLY A 280 -1.90 0.24 5.63
CA GLY A 280 -1.68 -0.28 6.97
C GLY A 280 -1.28 -1.75 6.93
N PRO A 281 -0.93 -2.35 8.08
CA PRO A 281 -0.67 -3.78 8.22
C PRO A 281 -1.99 -4.58 8.24
N TYR A 282 -2.82 -4.38 7.22
CA TYR A 282 -4.11 -5.06 7.11
C TYR A 282 -3.91 -6.56 6.95
N ARG A 283 -4.77 -7.32 7.62
CA ARG A 283 -4.93 -8.75 7.42
C ARG A 283 -5.64 -8.98 6.11
N THR A 284 -5.02 -9.73 5.20
CA THR A 284 -5.58 -10.05 3.89
C THR A 284 -6.17 -11.46 3.88
N THR A 285 -6.89 -11.79 2.81
CA THR A 285 -7.15 -13.17 2.39
C THR A 285 -5.82 -13.93 2.17
N PRO A 286 -5.84 -15.28 2.13
CA PRO A 286 -4.64 -16.07 1.81
C PRO A 286 -4.01 -15.70 0.46
N ALA A 287 -4.82 -15.36 -0.54
CA ALA A 287 -4.38 -14.93 -1.86
C ALA A 287 -3.80 -13.49 -1.87
N ARG A 288 -3.91 -12.76 -0.76
CA ARG A 288 -3.48 -11.36 -0.57
C ARG A 288 -4.14 -10.33 -1.51
N ASP A 289 -5.20 -10.72 -2.18
CA ASP A 289 -5.96 -9.89 -3.11
C ASP A 289 -7.00 -9.00 -2.41
N ASN A 290 -7.51 -9.41 -1.25
CA ASN A 290 -8.61 -8.69 -0.60
C ASN A 290 -8.43 -8.61 0.92
N ILE A 291 -9.17 -7.70 1.54
CA ILE A 291 -9.09 -7.39 2.97
C ILE A 291 -10.47 -7.65 3.59
N PRO A 292 -10.58 -8.70 4.43
CA PRO A 292 -11.84 -9.02 5.10
C PRO A 292 -12.26 -7.90 6.05
N ASP A 293 -13.51 -7.48 5.95
CA ASP A 293 -14.10 -6.39 6.74
C ASP A 293 -14.56 -6.82 8.14
N TYR A 294 -14.73 -8.12 8.38
CA TYR A 294 -15.11 -8.67 9.67
C TYR A 294 -13.95 -8.75 10.67
N GLU A 295 -12.70 -8.74 10.20
CA GLU A 295 -11.49 -8.85 11.03
C GLU A 295 -11.37 -7.67 12.03
N PRO A 296 -11.33 -7.93 13.35
CA PRO A 296 -11.25 -6.87 14.36
C PRO A 296 -10.01 -5.97 14.21
N TRP A 297 -8.88 -6.55 13.79
CA TRP A 297 -7.65 -5.80 13.54
C TRP A 297 -7.83 -4.81 12.38
N ASN A 298 -8.44 -5.23 11.27
CA ASN A 298 -8.70 -4.37 10.12
C ASN A 298 -9.65 -3.23 10.48
N LYS A 299 -10.71 -3.52 11.24
CA LYS A 299 -11.61 -2.48 11.78
C LYS A 299 -10.87 -1.46 12.63
N ARG A 300 -9.97 -1.92 13.51
CA ARG A 300 -9.14 -1.03 14.33
C ARG A 300 -8.24 -0.14 13.47
N LEU A 301 -7.57 -0.69 12.45
CA LEU A 301 -6.73 0.09 11.54
C LEU A 301 -7.52 1.16 10.79
N VAL A 302 -8.74 0.85 10.32
CA VAL A 302 -9.60 1.86 9.68
C VAL A 302 -9.97 2.98 10.65
N ASN A 303 -10.28 2.66 11.91
CA ASN A 303 -10.55 3.69 12.92
C ASN A 303 -9.32 4.59 13.19
N GLU A 304 -8.12 4.01 13.32
CA GLU A 304 -6.89 4.78 13.47
C GLU A 304 -6.58 5.63 12.23
N THR A 305 -6.91 5.12 11.03
CA THR A 305 -6.79 5.86 9.77
C THR A 305 -7.78 7.02 9.73
N ALA A 306 -9.00 6.84 10.23
CA ALA A 306 -9.99 7.91 10.33
C ALA A 306 -9.52 9.03 11.28
N ILE A 307 -8.90 8.69 12.41
CA ILE A 307 -8.32 9.66 13.33
C ILE A 307 -7.16 10.41 12.65
N LEU A 308 -6.24 9.68 12.01
CA LEU A 308 -5.15 10.27 11.25
C LEU A 308 -5.68 11.22 10.17
N LEU A 309 -6.79 10.90 9.49
CA LEU A 309 -7.36 11.77 8.47
C LEU A 309 -7.73 13.16 9.03
N THR A 310 -8.27 13.26 10.24
CA THR A 310 -8.54 14.57 10.87
C THR A 310 -7.26 15.34 11.16
N ASP A 311 -6.21 14.65 11.64
CA ASP A 311 -4.89 15.25 11.87
C ASP A 311 -4.30 15.78 10.54
N VAL A 312 -4.42 15.00 9.45
CA VAL A 312 -3.99 15.39 8.10
C VAL A 312 -4.75 16.63 7.62
N LEU A 313 -6.07 16.66 7.73
CA LEU A 313 -6.87 17.81 7.29
C LEU A 313 -6.50 19.08 8.07
N THR A 314 -6.25 18.96 9.36
CA THR A 314 -5.77 20.06 10.21
C THR A 314 -4.40 20.56 9.75
N GLU A 315 -3.45 19.66 9.50
CA GLU A 315 -2.12 20.05 9.03
C GLU A 315 -2.16 20.69 7.63
N LEU A 316 -3.00 20.16 6.73
CA LEU A 316 -3.21 20.75 5.40
C LEU A 316 -3.80 22.15 5.49
N ARG A 317 -4.76 22.38 6.41
CA ARG A 317 -5.32 23.70 6.67
C ARG A 317 -4.24 24.68 7.11
N ASP A 318 -3.45 24.30 8.11
CA ASP A 318 -2.42 25.15 8.71
C ASP A 318 -1.29 25.49 7.73
N LYS A 319 -1.09 24.64 6.70
CA LYS A 319 -0.16 24.87 5.58
C LYS A 319 -0.80 25.53 4.36
N GLU A 320 -2.07 25.92 4.43
CA GLU A 320 -2.83 26.50 3.32
C GLU A 320 -2.95 25.59 2.08
N LEU A 321 -2.85 24.27 2.28
CA LEU A 321 -2.97 23.24 1.25
C LEU A 321 -4.35 22.57 1.21
N LEU A 322 -5.24 22.87 2.17
CA LEU A 322 -6.58 22.30 2.25
C LEU A 322 -7.54 23.01 1.27
N THR A 323 -7.61 22.52 0.04
CA THR A 323 -8.47 23.10 -1.01
C THR A 323 -9.81 22.38 -1.13
N VAL A 324 -10.74 22.97 -1.89
CA VAL A 324 -12.01 22.32 -2.26
C VAL A 324 -11.77 20.98 -2.98
N GLU A 325 -10.69 20.83 -3.75
CA GLU A 325 -10.33 19.57 -4.40
C GLU A 325 -9.91 18.49 -3.41
N VAL A 326 -9.15 18.86 -2.37
CA VAL A 326 -8.82 17.96 -1.26
C VAL A 326 -10.10 17.50 -0.56
N LEU A 327 -11.02 18.42 -0.28
CA LEU A 327 -12.29 18.06 0.37
C LEU A 327 -13.13 17.12 -0.49
N GLN A 328 -13.11 17.28 -1.82
CA GLN A 328 -13.79 16.35 -2.72
C GLN A 328 -13.17 14.95 -2.74
N ALA A 329 -11.94 14.78 -2.23
CA ALA A 329 -11.26 13.48 -2.17
C ALA A 329 -11.73 12.64 -0.96
N LEU A 330 -12.53 13.23 -0.08
CA LEU A 330 -12.98 12.63 1.17
C LEU A 330 -14.16 11.66 0.96
N PRO A 331 -14.47 10.80 1.95
CA PRO A 331 -15.66 9.96 1.92
C PRO A 331 -16.94 10.81 2.07
N LEU A 332 -17.44 11.35 0.97
CA LEU A 332 -18.58 12.28 0.96
C LEU A 332 -19.91 11.64 0.51
N GLU A 333 -19.89 10.44 -0.07
CA GLU A 333 -21.09 9.81 -0.64
C GLU A 333 -21.70 8.78 0.33
N PRO A 334 -22.86 9.04 0.96
CA PRO A 334 -23.45 8.14 1.95
C PRO A 334 -23.69 6.71 1.42
N THR A 335 -24.03 6.58 0.14
CA THR A 335 -24.28 5.28 -0.53
C THR A 335 -23.02 4.44 -0.72
N ARG A 336 -21.83 5.06 -0.75
CA ARG A 336 -20.55 4.33 -0.80
C ARG A 336 -20.04 3.97 0.58
N PHE A 337 -20.47 4.72 1.60
CA PHE A 337 -20.02 4.60 2.98
C PHE A 337 -21.19 4.30 3.92
N GLU A 338 -22.06 3.37 3.55
CA GLU A 338 -23.25 3.02 4.34
C GLU A 338 -22.89 2.49 5.73
N PRO A 339 -23.78 2.65 6.74
CA PRO A 339 -23.58 2.06 8.06
C PRO A 339 -23.26 0.56 7.99
N GLY A 340 -22.15 0.17 8.61
CA GLY A 340 -21.66 -1.22 8.60
C GLY A 340 -20.63 -1.52 7.50
N SER A 341 -20.46 -0.65 6.49
CA SER A 341 -19.36 -0.77 5.54
C SER A 341 -18.01 -0.55 6.22
N MET A 342 -16.95 -1.15 5.66
CA MET A 342 -15.59 -1.10 6.22
C MET A 342 -15.09 0.32 6.49
N PHE A 343 -15.36 1.26 5.57
CA PHE A 343 -14.86 2.63 5.63
C PHE A 343 -15.86 3.65 6.19
N HIS A 344 -17.04 3.21 6.65
CA HIS A 344 -18.01 4.06 7.34
C HIS A 344 -17.42 4.89 8.51
N PRO A 345 -16.44 4.39 9.30
CA PRO A 345 -15.81 5.21 10.34
C PRO A 345 -15.13 6.46 9.78
N MET A 346 -14.55 6.41 8.58
CA MET A 346 -13.92 7.58 7.95
C MET A 346 -14.97 8.63 7.57
N PHE A 347 -16.10 8.20 6.98
CA PHE A 347 -17.24 9.08 6.68
C PHE A 347 -17.75 9.81 7.93
N THR A 348 -17.97 9.07 9.02
CA THR A 348 -18.47 9.64 10.27
C THR A 348 -17.45 10.59 10.91
N THR A 349 -16.17 10.25 10.88
CA THR A 349 -15.11 11.11 11.42
C THR A 349 -14.98 12.41 10.63
N VAL A 350 -15.00 12.35 9.30
CA VAL A 350 -15.00 13.55 8.45
C VAL A 350 -16.22 14.43 8.71
N ARG A 351 -17.40 13.82 8.84
CA ARG A 351 -18.64 14.53 9.21
C ARG A 351 -18.47 15.32 10.51
N ASN A 352 -17.98 14.66 11.55
CA ASN A 352 -17.76 15.26 12.85
C ASN A 352 -16.67 16.34 12.82
N ALA A 353 -15.61 16.12 12.04
CA ALA A 353 -14.52 17.09 11.88
C ALA A 353 -15.04 18.38 11.23
N PHE A 354 -15.84 18.31 10.16
CA PHE A 354 -16.45 19.49 9.54
C PHE A 354 -17.40 20.26 10.47
N ILE A 355 -18.08 19.57 11.39
CA ILE A 355 -18.95 20.23 12.38
C ILE A 355 -18.12 20.97 13.44
N ARG A 356 -17.03 20.36 13.90
CA ARG A 356 -16.28 20.82 15.08
C ARG A 356 -15.11 21.74 14.75
N GLU A 357 -14.49 21.54 13.60
CA GLU A 357 -13.23 22.14 13.22
C GLU A 357 -13.36 23.03 11.98
N LYS A 358 -12.55 24.07 11.93
CA LYS A 358 -12.51 25.01 10.79
C LYS A 358 -11.78 24.36 9.62
N LEU A 359 -12.45 23.52 8.85
CA LEU A 359 -11.84 22.74 7.76
C LEU A 359 -12.41 23.04 6.38
N ILE A 360 -13.43 23.89 6.28
CA ILE A 360 -14.08 24.20 5.00
C ILE A 360 -13.63 25.58 4.52
N PRO A 361 -12.99 25.71 3.34
CA PRO A 361 -12.56 26.99 2.80
C PRO A 361 -13.71 27.99 2.66
N LEU A 362 -13.47 29.25 3.07
CA LEU A 362 -14.42 30.36 2.97
C LEU A 362 -14.22 31.19 1.69
N ALA A 363 -15.22 31.99 1.34
CA ALA A 363 -15.14 32.90 0.19
C ALA A 363 -14.23 34.11 0.41
N ASP A 364 -14.13 34.58 1.64
CA ASP A 364 -13.29 35.70 2.10
C ASP A 364 -11.88 35.25 2.57
N GLY A 365 -11.56 33.96 2.42
CA GLY A 365 -10.29 33.37 2.83
C GLY A 365 -10.37 32.71 4.23
N GLY A 366 -9.37 31.88 4.53
CA GLY A 366 -9.40 31.06 5.74
C GLY A 366 -10.44 29.93 5.67
N TYR A 367 -10.85 29.45 6.85
CA TYR A 367 -11.64 28.23 6.99
C TYR A 367 -12.74 28.38 8.05
N GLY A 368 -13.87 27.73 7.83
CA GLY A 368 -15.01 27.69 8.75
C GLY A 368 -15.51 26.28 9.06
N ARG A 369 -16.43 26.21 10.02
CA ARG A 369 -17.16 24.99 10.41
C ARG A 369 -18.47 24.89 9.63
N ALA A 370 -18.96 23.69 9.37
CA ALA A 370 -20.20 23.46 8.64
C ALA A 370 -21.42 24.26 9.19
N PRO A 371 -21.66 24.35 10.51
CA PRO A 371 -22.78 25.12 11.05
C PRO A 371 -22.65 26.64 10.81
N GLU A 372 -21.43 27.14 10.63
CA GLU A 372 -21.11 28.57 10.48
C GLU A 372 -21.12 29.02 9.01
N LEU A 373 -21.54 28.13 8.11
CA LEU A 373 -21.40 28.29 6.68
C LEU A 373 -22.73 28.37 5.98
N ARG A 374 -22.78 29.14 4.90
CA ARG A 374 -23.90 29.12 3.96
C ARG A 374 -23.42 28.89 2.53
N LEU A 375 -24.21 28.12 1.79
CA LEU A 375 -23.96 27.81 0.39
C LEU A 375 -24.72 28.79 -0.50
N ALA A 376 -24.00 29.60 -1.28
CA ALA A 376 -24.60 30.49 -2.26
C ALA A 376 -24.56 29.87 -3.67
N ARG A 377 -25.70 29.93 -4.38
CA ARG A 377 -25.83 29.44 -5.76
C ARG A 377 -25.16 30.34 -6.81
N GLY A 378 -24.91 31.61 -6.51
CA GLY A 378 -24.32 32.55 -7.47
C GLY A 378 -23.48 33.63 -6.78
N THR A 379 -22.55 34.23 -7.54
CA THR A 379 -21.63 35.27 -7.05
C THR A 379 -22.37 36.51 -6.55
N GLY A 380 -23.43 36.93 -7.24
CA GLY A 380 -24.18 38.14 -6.87
C GLY A 380 -24.79 38.11 -5.47
N ILE A 381 -25.13 36.93 -4.91
CA ILE A 381 -25.62 36.84 -3.51
C ILE A 381 -24.46 36.99 -2.51
N ARG A 382 -23.28 36.48 -2.86
CA ARG A 382 -22.07 36.56 -2.02
C ARG A 382 -21.57 37.99 -1.89
N ASP A 383 -21.64 38.73 -2.98
CA ASP A 383 -21.18 40.13 -3.03
C ASP A 383 -22.20 41.10 -2.38
N LEU A 384 -23.47 40.68 -2.27
CA LEU A 384 -24.56 41.51 -1.74
C LEU A 384 -24.71 41.45 -0.21
N LEU A 385 -24.39 40.30 0.40
CA LEU A 385 -24.64 40.05 1.82
C LEU A 385 -23.32 39.89 2.58
N SER A 386 -23.04 40.83 3.48
CA SER A 386 -21.99 40.68 4.48
C SER A 386 -22.30 39.55 5.49
N PRO A 387 -21.30 38.97 6.17
CA PRO A 387 -21.52 37.96 7.20
C PRO A 387 -22.49 38.40 8.30
N GLU A 388 -22.50 39.67 8.69
CA GLU A 388 -23.41 40.24 9.68
C GLU A 388 -24.86 40.30 9.14
N GLN A 389 -25.04 40.68 7.88
CA GLN A 389 -26.35 40.68 7.23
C GLN A 389 -26.88 39.26 7.03
N LEU A 390 -26.01 38.31 6.72
CA LEU A 390 -26.35 36.90 6.59
C LEU A 390 -26.81 36.34 7.95
N CYS A 391 -26.06 36.64 9.01
CA CYS A 391 -26.42 36.29 10.38
C CYS A 391 -27.81 36.84 10.77
N ALA A 392 -28.06 38.11 10.47
CA ALA A 392 -29.36 38.74 10.73
C ALA A 392 -30.49 38.11 9.91
N LEU A 393 -30.23 37.74 8.66
CA LEU A 393 -31.22 37.11 7.77
C LEU A 393 -31.64 35.72 8.25
N TYR A 394 -30.71 34.95 8.81
CA TYR A 394 -30.95 33.60 9.30
C TYR A 394 -31.26 33.53 10.81
N ASP A 395 -31.37 34.67 11.49
CA ASP A 395 -31.59 34.76 12.95
C ASP A 395 -30.60 33.91 13.76
N LEU A 396 -29.32 33.98 13.38
CA LEU A 396 -28.28 33.16 13.99
C LEU A 396 -27.59 33.88 15.15
N PRO A 397 -27.10 33.13 16.16
CA PRO A 397 -26.42 33.72 17.31
C PRO A 397 -24.99 34.19 17.02
N ALA A 398 -24.44 33.92 15.83
CA ALA A 398 -23.07 34.26 15.44
C ALA A 398 -22.94 34.52 13.92
N PRO A 399 -21.98 35.38 13.49
CA PRO A 399 -21.70 35.63 12.08
C PRO A 399 -21.46 34.35 11.29
N VAL A 400 -22.03 34.29 10.09
CA VAL A 400 -21.88 33.17 9.16
C VAL A 400 -21.30 33.64 7.83
N SER A 401 -20.35 32.88 7.30
CA SER A 401 -19.67 33.22 6.04
C SER A 401 -20.15 32.34 4.90
N PHE A 402 -19.98 32.81 3.67
CA PHE A 402 -20.18 31.97 2.50
C PHE A 402 -19.03 30.98 2.33
N ALA A 403 -19.37 29.75 1.96
CA ALA A 403 -18.39 28.76 1.54
C ALA A 403 -17.66 29.23 0.26
N HIS A 404 -16.44 28.73 0.06
CA HIS A 404 -15.59 29.10 -1.07
C HIS A 404 -16.33 29.00 -2.43
N PRO A 405 -16.11 29.92 -3.38
CA PRO A 405 -16.88 30.02 -4.62
C PRO A 405 -16.97 28.77 -5.50
N SER A 406 -15.98 27.89 -5.39
CA SER A 406 -15.95 26.59 -6.08
C SER A 406 -16.86 25.53 -5.47
N ILE A 407 -17.41 25.78 -4.28
CA ILE A 407 -18.36 24.87 -3.61
C ILE A 407 -19.77 25.11 -4.18
N THR A 408 -20.06 24.46 -5.31
CA THR A 408 -21.35 24.59 -6.01
C THR A 408 -21.84 23.24 -6.53
N ALA A 409 -23.12 23.17 -6.91
CA ALA A 409 -23.71 21.98 -7.52
C ALA A 409 -23.00 21.57 -8.83
N ASP A 410 -22.42 22.51 -9.57
CA ASP A 410 -21.78 22.22 -10.86
C ASP A 410 -20.28 21.92 -10.74
N ARG A 411 -19.57 22.61 -9.84
CA ARG A 411 -18.11 22.51 -9.72
C ARG A 411 -17.66 21.48 -8.70
N SER A 412 -18.49 21.23 -7.68
CA SER A 412 -18.18 20.27 -6.62
C SER A 412 -19.45 19.55 -6.13
N PRO A 413 -20.14 18.81 -7.02
CA PRO A 413 -21.48 18.27 -6.74
C PRO A 413 -21.53 17.43 -5.47
N PHE A 414 -20.56 16.54 -5.26
CA PHE A 414 -20.52 15.65 -4.10
C PHE A 414 -20.35 16.42 -2.79
N LEU A 415 -19.37 17.33 -2.72
CA LEU A 415 -19.16 18.16 -1.54
C LEU A 415 -20.34 19.08 -1.27
N TRP A 416 -20.87 19.73 -2.31
CA TRP A 416 -22.03 20.61 -2.17
C TRP A 416 -23.26 19.87 -1.64
N LYS A 417 -23.53 18.68 -2.19
CA LYS A 417 -24.62 17.82 -1.72
C LYS A 417 -24.40 17.38 -0.27
N TYR A 418 -23.19 16.93 0.05
CA TYR A 418 -22.81 16.49 1.38
C TYR A 418 -23.00 17.58 2.44
N LEU A 419 -22.47 18.78 2.20
CA LEU A 419 -22.62 19.91 3.12
C LEU A 419 -24.10 20.25 3.37
N ARG A 420 -24.93 20.18 2.33
CA ARG A 420 -26.36 20.52 2.40
C ARG A 420 -27.23 19.42 3.03
N GLU A 421 -26.93 18.16 2.77
CA GLU A 421 -27.84 17.06 3.14
C GLU A 421 -27.38 16.33 4.41
N GLU A 422 -26.07 16.28 4.68
CA GLU A 422 -25.50 15.51 5.79
C GLU A 422 -25.05 16.38 6.99
N LEU A 423 -24.82 17.69 6.75
CA LEU A 423 -24.25 18.62 7.73
C LEU A 423 -25.10 19.85 8.04
N GLU A 424 -26.07 20.23 7.20
CA GLU A 424 -27.09 21.18 7.62
C GLU A 424 -27.99 20.45 8.62
N ASP A 425 -27.91 20.84 9.90
CA ASP A 425 -28.89 20.43 10.91
C ASP A 425 -30.29 20.77 10.38
N ARG A 426 -31.16 19.76 10.33
CA ARG A 426 -32.60 19.99 10.22
C ARG A 426 -33.15 20.59 11.51
#